data_AF-A0A9P0ETB4-F1
#
_entry.id   AF-A0A9P0ETB4-F1
#
_cell.length_a   1.000
_cell.length_b   1.000
_cell.length_c   1.000
_cell.angle_alpha   90.00
_cell.angle_beta   90.00
_cell.angle_gamma   90.00
#
_symmetry.space_group_name_H-M   'P 1'
#
loop_
_entity.id
_entity.type
_entity.pdbx_description
1 polymer ?
#
loop_
_entity_poly.entity_id
_entity_poly.type
_entity_poly.pdbx_seq_one_letter_code
_entity_poly.pdbx_strand_id
1 'polypeptide(L)'
;MGHYMEIGRGTFGVVFSGDSDAAVKKTFKGSNTLAVEFEHGLATSFAATATTPFLKHKFPEPVPRVPWYQSSHGIQKPSAKDPWWIANQHRFPSTNGDDVPNGVFLFERIPPVPRILQESLIRRFWPPERQQTALEDPENRDCMIRPYLQERWAYHEGRGRKRLNNEQKESLRNFPAYLDDLQAMGIDCHAVSRQIALGLAVGHWEAQHDMTDVEFVIAGRYPSPATTPRAHTVPLDAYDQREDLGNRTIMTEGTDKGKKYGLPANTQMWFVDFDKCNRVRVWDDTLTKDIRKLALGICANDPYYPNPLPDSQLGWDVFVTFTETYIQAGRCLLQRAFEKVATSDEHLERILQRPSMVMREWSKIMINAKKNNEREVYDARVKIRKEQGWNRPAWAI
;
A
#
# COMPACT_ATOMS: atom_id res chain seq x y z
N MET A 1 -26.34 19.28 6.75
CA MET A 1 -25.10 18.55 6.42
C MET A 1 -24.56 17.98 7.72
N GLY A 2 -24.16 16.71 7.73
CA GLY A 2 -23.65 16.02 8.91
C GLY A 2 -22.24 16.47 9.32
N HIS A 3 -21.90 16.13 10.56
CA HIS A 3 -20.59 16.36 11.17
C HIS A 3 -19.53 15.45 10.54
N TYR A 4 -18.28 15.92 10.55
CA TYR A 4 -17.13 15.12 10.19
C TYR A 4 -16.70 14.24 11.37
N MET A 5 -16.54 12.95 11.09
CA MET A 5 -16.03 11.96 12.03
C MET A 5 -14.58 11.64 11.69
N GLU A 6 -13.73 11.55 12.70
CA GLU A 6 -12.35 11.11 12.54
C GLU A 6 -12.31 9.62 12.22
N ILE A 7 -11.63 9.27 11.13
CA ILE A 7 -11.45 7.89 10.66
C ILE A 7 -9.97 7.49 10.58
N GLY A 8 -9.06 8.41 10.92
CA GLY A 8 -7.64 8.11 11.02
C GLY A 8 -6.84 9.34 11.44
N ARG A 9 -5.81 9.14 12.26
CA ARG A 9 -4.90 10.20 12.71
C ARG A 9 -3.47 9.66 12.73
N GLY A 10 -2.57 10.45 12.16
CA GLY A 10 -1.14 10.13 12.08
C GLY A 10 -0.29 11.37 12.29
N THR A 11 1.02 11.23 12.16
CA THR A 11 1.99 12.32 12.43
C THR A 11 1.81 13.54 11.53
N PHE A 12 1.29 13.35 10.32
CA PHE A 12 1.14 14.41 9.31
C PHE A 12 -0.24 15.06 9.29
N GLY A 13 -1.25 14.46 9.92
CA GLY A 13 -2.60 15.00 9.90
C GLY A 13 -3.68 14.03 10.37
N VAL A 14 -4.93 14.46 10.18
CA VAL A 14 -6.15 13.72 10.49
C VAL A 14 -6.96 13.55 9.22
N VAL A 15 -7.57 12.39 9.07
CA VAL A 15 -8.52 12.07 8.01
C VAL A 15 -9.91 11.99 8.63
N PHE A 16 -10.84 12.70 8.01
CA PHE A 16 -12.24 12.74 8.40
C PHE A 16 -13.13 12.18 7.29
N SER A 17 -14.26 11.60 7.66
CA SER A 17 -15.38 11.29 6.75
C SER A 17 -16.63 12.03 7.18
N GLY A 18 -17.44 12.47 6.21
CA GLY A 18 -18.79 13.00 6.44
C GLY A 18 -19.84 12.14 5.73
N ASP A 19 -21.00 12.73 5.42
CA ASP A 19 -22.11 12.04 4.74
C ASP A 19 -21.87 11.73 3.25
N SER A 20 -20.74 12.16 2.68
CA SER A 20 -20.39 11.94 1.27
C SER A 20 -19.40 10.79 1.09
N ASP A 21 -19.26 10.32 -0.15
CA ASP A 21 -18.21 9.36 -0.55
C ASP A 21 -16.79 9.97 -0.53
N ALA A 22 -16.62 11.19 0.00
CA ALA A 22 -15.34 11.88 0.11
C ALA A 22 -14.82 11.87 1.56
N ALA A 23 -13.50 11.76 1.68
CA ALA A 23 -12.76 12.01 2.90
C ALA A 23 -12.06 13.38 2.82
N VAL A 24 -11.77 13.95 3.98
CA VAL A 24 -11.02 15.20 4.13
C VAL A 24 -9.75 14.91 4.91
N LYS A 25 -8.57 15.17 4.35
CA LYS A 25 -7.31 15.16 5.12
C LYS A 25 -6.99 16.60 5.52
N LYS A 26 -6.77 16.82 6.81
CA LYS A 26 -6.27 18.07 7.38
C LYS A 26 -4.85 17.83 7.89
N THR A 27 -3.90 18.66 7.49
CA THR A 27 -2.50 18.51 7.96
C THR A 27 -2.29 19.19 9.31
N PHE A 28 -1.41 18.60 10.13
CA PHE A 28 -0.80 19.28 11.29
C PHE A 28 0.44 20.10 10.91
N LYS A 29 0.98 19.88 9.72
CA LYS A 29 2.20 20.52 9.21
C LYS A 29 1.84 21.79 8.42
N GLY A 30 2.85 22.41 7.82
CA GLY A 30 2.66 23.57 6.96
C GLY A 30 1.94 23.21 5.65
N SER A 31 1.27 24.19 5.05
CA SER A 31 0.53 24.05 3.79
C SER A 31 1.33 23.46 2.63
N ASN A 32 2.68 23.58 2.65
CA ASN A 32 3.55 23.02 1.62
C ASN A 32 3.53 21.49 1.60
N THR A 33 3.58 20.82 2.75
CA THR A 33 3.53 19.35 2.82
C THR A 33 2.20 18.82 2.29
N LEU A 34 1.11 19.51 2.60
CA LEU A 34 -0.21 19.18 2.09
C LEU A 34 -0.32 19.41 0.57
N ALA A 35 0.24 20.50 0.05
CA ALA A 35 0.27 20.77 -1.39
C ALA A 35 1.06 19.69 -2.14
N VAL A 36 2.21 19.27 -1.60
CA VAL A 36 3.02 18.17 -2.14
C VAL A 36 2.21 16.87 -2.21
N GLU A 37 1.55 16.49 -1.11
CA GLU A 37 0.72 15.28 -1.09
C GLU A 37 -0.43 15.35 -2.08
N PHE A 38 -1.13 16.49 -2.15
CA PHE A 38 -2.24 16.69 -3.08
C PHE A 38 -1.78 16.57 -4.54
N GLU A 39 -0.71 17.26 -4.91
CA GLU A 39 -0.19 17.26 -6.28
C GLU A 39 0.35 15.88 -6.69
N HIS A 40 1.15 15.24 -5.84
CA HIS A 40 1.74 13.94 -6.14
C HIS A 40 0.69 12.82 -6.11
N GLY A 41 -0.26 12.87 -5.18
CA GLY A 41 -1.38 11.94 -5.13
C GLY A 41 -2.28 12.07 -6.35
N LEU A 42 -2.60 13.30 -6.77
CA LEU A 42 -3.38 13.56 -7.99
C LEU A 42 -2.66 13.02 -9.24
N ALA A 43 -1.37 13.34 -9.41
CA ALA A 43 -0.57 12.87 -10.55
C ALA A 43 -0.46 11.34 -10.57
N THR A 44 -0.23 10.71 -9.42
CA THR A 44 -0.14 9.24 -9.31
C THR A 44 -1.50 8.58 -9.56
N SER A 45 -2.61 9.21 -9.14
CA SER A 45 -3.97 8.74 -9.45
C SER A 45 -4.26 8.75 -10.94
N PHE A 46 -3.86 9.81 -11.66
CA PHE A 46 -3.96 9.85 -13.11
C PHE A 46 -3.09 8.78 -13.77
N ALA A 47 -1.83 8.65 -13.34
CA ALA A 47 -0.90 7.65 -13.87
C ALA A 47 -1.45 6.21 -13.71
N ALA A 48 -1.94 5.86 -12.51
CA ALA A 48 -2.53 4.55 -12.25
C ALA A 48 -3.77 4.31 -13.12
N THR A 49 -4.66 5.30 -13.24
CA THR A 49 -5.87 5.20 -14.06
C THR A 49 -5.55 5.04 -15.55
N ALA A 50 -4.62 5.83 -16.09
CA ALA A 50 -4.24 5.84 -17.49
C ALA A 50 -3.50 4.55 -17.93
N THR A 51 -2.78 3.92 -17.02
CA THR A 51 -2.00 2.70 -17.29
C THR A 51 -2.76 1.42 -16.98
N THR A 52 -3.80 1.46 -16.14
CA THR A 52 -4.58 0.28 -15.74
C THR A 52 -5.11 -0.55 -16.92
N PRO A 53 -5.78 0.02 -17.95
CA PRO A 53 -6.29 -0.78 -19.08
C PRO A 53 -5.17 -1.54 -19.80
N PHE A 54 -4.01 -0.91 -19.95
CA PHE A 54 -2.86 -1.49 -20.62
C PHE A 54 -2.19 -2.59 -19.78
N LEU A 55 -1.93 -2.33 -18.50
CA LEU A 55 -1.25 -3.28 -17.61
C LEU A 55 -2.13 -4.50 -17.28
N LYS A 56 -3.46 -4.34 -17.23
CA LYS A 56 -4.42 -5.43 -17.00
C LYS A 56 -4.32 -6.55 -18.06
N HIS A 57 -3.87 -6.24 -19.27
CA HIS A 57 -3.66 -7.25 -20.32
C HIS A 57 -2.31 -7.97 -20.21
N LYS A 58 -1.38 -7.46 -19.40
CA LYS A 58 -0.01 -7.98 -19.24
C LYS A 58 0.18 -8.71 -17.91
N PHE A 59 -0.59 -8.34 -16.88
CA PHE A 59 -0.45 -8.86 -15.53
C PHE A 59 -1.78 -9.44 -15.01
N PRO A 60 -1.74 -10.52 -14.20
CA PRO A 60 -2.96 -11.11 -13.64
C PRO A 60 -3.62 -10.21 -12.59
N GLU A 61 -2.83 -9.46 -11.82
CA GLU A 61 -3.32 -8.54 -10.80
C GLU A 61 -3.49 -7.12 -11.32
N PRO A 62 -4.44 -6.35 -10.76
CA PRO A 62 -4.60 -4.94 -11.10
C PRO A 62 -3.47 -4.09 -10.50
N VAL A 63 -3.27 -2.90 -11.08
CA VAL A 63 -2.51 -1.85 -10.40
C VAL A 63 -3.27 -1.46 -9.11
N PRO A 64 -2.57 -1.25 -7.97
CA PRO A 64 -3.17 -0.70 -6.77
C PRO A 64 -3.93 0.60 -7.06
N ARG A 65 -5.08 0.77 -6.43
CA ARG A 65 -5.89 1.96 -6.64
C ARG A 65 -5.37 3.13 -5.81
N VAL A 66 -5.19 4.27 -6.45
CA VAL A 66 -4.93 5.53 -5.74
C VAL A 66 -6.29 6.22 -5.51
N PRO A 67 -6.56 6.77 -4.32
CA PRO A 67 -7.76 7.57 -4.10
C PRO A 67 -7.82 8.75 -5.07
N TRP A 68 -9.02 9.08 -5.55
CA TRP A 68 -9.21 10.25 -6.40
C TRP A 68 -9.10 11.56 -5.59
N TYR A 69 -8.08 12.37 -5.86
CA TYR A 69 -7.91 13.70 -5.25
C TYR A 69 -8.84 14.71 -5.94
N GLN A 70 -9.71 15.38 -5.16
CA GLN A 70 -10.81 16.18 -5.70
C GLN A 70 -10.51 17.68 -5.69
N SER A 71 -10.12 18.22 -4.53
CA SER A 71 -9.86 19.65 -4.35
C SER A 71 -9.03 19.89 -3.10
N SER A 72 -8.38 21.05 -3.02
CA SER A 72 -7.63 21.49 -1.85
C SER A 72 -8.04 22.91 -1.44
N HIS A 73 -8.12 23.18 -0.13
CA HIS A 73 -8.57 24.45 0.44
C HIS A 73 -7.66 24.88 1.59
N GLY A 74 -7.60 26.18 1.87
CA GLY A 74 -6.85 26.73 2.99
C GLY A 74 -5.32 26.60 2.87
N ILE A 75 -4.79 26.25 1.69
CA ILE A 75 -3.34 26.16 1.43
C ILE A 75 -2.71 27.56 1.53
N GLN A 76 -3.36 28.57 0.97
CA GLN A 76 -2.93 29.96 1.06
C GLN A 76 -3.43 30.61 2.35
N LYS A 77 -2.61 31.48 2.95
CA LYS A 77 -2.97 32.18 4.19
C LYS A 77 -3.69 33.52 3.91
N PRO A 78 -4.62 33.93 4.78
CA PRO A 78 -5.11 33.22 5.97
C PRO A 78 -6.20 32.19 5.62
N SER A 79 -6.02 30.93 6.04
CA SER A 79 -6.96 29.83 5.76
C SER A 79 -8.38 30.10 6.30
N ALA A 80 -8.53 30.94 7.33
CA ALA A 80 -9.82 31.32 7.90
C ALA A 80 -10.70 32.18 6.97
N LYS A 81 -10.13 32.81 5.95
CA LYS A 81 -10.88 33.57 4.94
C LYS A 81 -11.27 32.72 3.73
N ASP A 82 -10.85 31.46 3.69
CA ASP A 82 -11.21 30.54 2.63
C ASP A 82 -12.73 30.25 2.68
N PRO A 83 -13.48 30.49 1.59
CA PRO A 83 -14.93 30.24 1.55
C PRO A 83 -15.31 28.81 1.95
N TRP A 84 -14.46 27.83 1.65
CA TRP A 84 -14.70 26.45 2.04
C TRP A 84 -14.66 26.28 3.55
N TRP A 85 -13.70 26.90 4.24
CA TRP A 85 -13.63 26.88 5.70
C TRP A 85 -14.81 27.61 6.33
N ILE A 86 -15.18 28.80 5.82
CA ILE A 86 -16.37 29.53 6.31
C ILE A 86 -17.62 28.64 6.25
N ALA A 87 -17.78 27.86 5.16
CA ALA A 87 -18.92 26.96 4.99
C ALA A 87 -18.83 25.66 5.80
N ASN A 88 -17.64 25.13 6.08
CA ASN A 88 -17.47 23.78 6.63
C ASN A 88 -16.90 23.71 8.05
N GLN A 89 -16.41 24.82 8.62
CA GLN A 89 -15.73 24.83 9.92
C GLN A 89 -16.57 24.19 11.03
N HIS A 90 -17.86 24.53 11.11
CA HIS A 90 -18.81 24.03 12.11
C HIS A 90 -19.03 22.51 12.05
N ARG A 91 -18.59 21.85 10.97
CA ARG A 91 -18.73 20.39 10.80
C ARG A 91 -17.59 19.63 11.46
N PHE A 92 -16.46 20.27 11.74
CA PHE A 92 -15.31 19.62 12.39
C PHE A 92 -15.48 19.50 13.90
N PRO A 93 -14.94 18.45 14.53
CA PRO A 93 -14.90 18.34 15.98
C PRO A 93 -14.05 19.46 16.60
N SER A 94 -14.55 20.11 17.65
CA SER A 94 -13.80 21.13 18.40
C SER A 94 -12.92 20.53 19.51
N THR A 95 -13.15 19.28 19.90
CA THR A 95 -12.49 18.62 21.05
C THR A 95 -10.96 18.60 20.95
N ASN A 96 -10.41 18.51 19.74
CA ASN A 96 -8.98 18.47 19.47
C ASN A 96 -8.46 19.70 18.70
N GLY A 97 -9.27 20.78 18.61
CA GLY A 97 -8.95 21.94 17.77
C GLY A 97 -8.98 21.64 16.27
N ASP A 98 -9.69 20.60 15.84
CA ASP A 98 -9.80 20.21 14.44
C ASP A 98 -10.68 21.19 13.63
N ASP A 99 -11.43 22.05 14.29
CA ASP A 99 -12.18 23.19 13.75
C ASP A 99 -11.32 24.43 13.47
N VAL A 100 -10.05 24.47 13.86
CA VAL A 100 -9.15 25.59 13.52
C VAL A 100 -8.77 25.54 12.03
N PRO A 101 -9.03 26.58 11.22
CA PRO A 101 -8.72 26.55 9.79
C PRO A 101 -7.25 26.31 9.46
N ASN A 102 -6.98 25.33 8.59
CA ASN A 102 -5.64 25.03 8.04
C ASN A 102 -5.77 24.43 6.62
N GLY A 103 -4.66 24.11 5.97
CA GLY A 103 -4.66 23.38 4.71
C GLY A 103 -5.40 22.04 4.82
N VAL A 104 -6.34 21.82 3.90
CA VAL A 104 -7.07 20.56 3.73
C VAL A 104 -7.12 20.15 2.27
N PHE A 105 -7.27 18.85 2.01
CA PHE A 105 -7.74 18.38 0.72
C PHE A 105 -8.86 17.35 0.88
N LEU A 106 -9.72 17.33 -0.13
CA LEU A 106 -10.78 16.35 -0.31
C LEU A 106 -10.29 15.30 -1.29
N PHE A 107 -10.54 14.05 -0.94
CA PHE A 107 -10.19 12.91 -1.77
C PHE A 107 -11.23 11.81 -1.58
N GLU A 108 -11.17 10.82 -2.44
CA GLU A 108 -12.03 9.66 -2.34
C GLU A 108 -11.85 8.94 -1.01
N ARG A 109 -12.97 8.62 -0.34
CA ARG A 109 -12.93 7.81 0.88
C ARG A 109 -12.51 6.38 0.52
N ILE A 110 -11.61 5.80 1.31
CA ILE A 110 -11.30 4.38 1.24
C ILE A 110 -12.30 3.62 2.11
N PRO A 111 -13.12 2.69 1.57
CA PRO A 111 -14.00 1.88 2.38
C PRO A 111 -13.20 0.96 3.30
N PRO A 112 -13.63 0.74 4.55
CA PRO A 112 -12.96 -0.20 5.42
C PRO A 112 -13.08 -1.63 4.90
N VAL A 113 -12.21 -2.51 5.39
CA VAL A 113 -12.31 -3.96 5.15
C VAL A 113 -13.72 -4.47 5.54
N PRO A 114 -14.36 -5.36 4.76
CA PRO A 114 -15.68 -5.90 5.08
C PRO A 114 -15.80 -6.49 6.49
N ARG A 115 -16.96 -6.32 7.14
CA ARG A 115 -17.18 -6.73 8.54
C ARG A 115 -16.82 -8.18 8.83
N ILE A 116 -17.16 -9.11 7.94
CA ILE A 116 -16.82 -10.54 8.07
C ILE A 116 -15.30 -10.75 8.19
N LEU A 117 -14.51 -9.98 7.43
CA LEU A 117 -13.05 -10.05 7.51
C LEU A 117 -12.52 -9.35 8.77
N GLN A 118 -13.14 -8.25 9.22
CA GLN A 118 -12.80 -7.62 10.51
C GLN A 118 -12.96 -8.60 11.68
N GLU A 119 -14.12 -9.28 11.75
CA GLU A 119 -14.41 -10.29 12.77
C GLU A 119 -13.42 -11.44 12.73
N SER A 120 -13.05 -11.85 11.53
CA SER A 120 -12.05 -12.89 11.30
C SER A 120 -10.65 -12.50 11.79
N LEU A 121 -10.23 -11.26 11.54
CA LEU A 121 -8.97 -10.72 12.06
C LEU A 121 -8.99 -10.70 13.60
N ILE A 122 -10.07 -10.22 14.21
CA ILE A 122 -10.21 -10.17 15.66
C ILE A 122 -10.12 -11.58 16.26
N ARG A 123 -10.92 -12.53 15.75
CA ARG A 123 -10.91 -13.92 16.22
C ARG A 123 -9.54 -14.59 16.12
N ARG A 124 -8.76 -14.23 15.09
CA ARG A 124 -7.44 -14.81 14.83
C ARG A 124 -6.33 -14.21 15.67
N PHE A 125 -6.36 -12.89 15.87
CA PHE A 125 -5.21 -12.15 16.41
C PHE A 125 -5.41 -11.58 17.83
N TRP A 126 -6.64 -11.53 18.34
CA TRP A 126 -6.93 -11.10 19.71
C TRP A 126 -7.09 -12.30 20.65
N PRO A 127 -6.63 -12.19 21.91
CA PRO A 127 -6.98 -13.13 22.97
C PRO A 127 -8.50 -13.25 23.13
N PRO A 128 -9.06 -14.46 23.40
CA PRO A 128 -10.50 -14.67 23.50
C PRO A 128 -11.23 -13.66 24.39
N GLU A 129 -10.63 -13.30 25.52
CA GLU A 129 -11.19 -12.36 26.50
C GLU A 129 -11.29 -10.91 26.01
N ARG A 130 -10.59 -10.54 24.93
CA ARG A 130 -10.63 -9.18 24.34
C ARG A 130 -11.40 -9.10 23.03
N GLN A 131 -11.85 -10.23 22.47
CA GLN A 131 -12.48 -10.25 21.16
C GLN A 131 -13.79 -9.45 21.15
N GLN A 132 -14.64 -9.61 22.17
CA GLN A 132 -15.91 -8.89 22.24
C GLN A 132 -15.71 -7.37 22.31
N THR A 133 -14.80 -6.92 23.18
CA THR A 133 -14.47 -5.49 23.28
C THR A 133 -13.94 -4.95 21.96
N ALA A 134 -13.07 -5.68 21.26
CA ALA A 134 -12.58 -5.26 19.94
C ALA A 134 -13.68 -5.23 18.87
N LEU A 135 -14.68 -6.11 18.95
CA LEU A 135 -15.82 -6.14 18.01
C LEU A 135 -16.77 -4.95 18.21
N GLU A 136 -16.93 -4.50 19.45
CA GLU A 136 -17.80 -3.41 19.85
C GLU A 136 -17.15 -2.03 19.68
N ASP A 137 -15.82 -1.97 19.67
CA ASP A 137 -15.05 -0.75 19.48
C ASP A 137 -15.40 -0.07 18.13
N PRO A 138 -15.96 1.16 18.15
CA PRO A 138 -16.29 1.91 16.95
C PRO A 138 -15.08 2.19 16.06
N GLU A 139 -13.87 2.35 16.62
CA GLU A 139 -12.66 2.64 15.84
C GLU A 139 -12.29 1.49 14.90
N ASN A 140 -12.56 0.26 15.34
CA ASN A 140 -12.29 -0.96 14.56
C ASN A 140 -13.16 -1.08 13.31
N ARG A 141 -14.18 -0.23 13.16
CA ARG A 141 -14.98 -0.13 11.93
C ARG A 141 -14.21 0.49 10.77
N ASP A 142 -13.17 1.29 11.05
CA ASP A 142 -12.30 1.92 10.06
C ASP A 142 -11.09 1.02 9.72
N CYS A 143 -11.34 -0.27 9.58
CA CYS A 143 -10.29 -1.27 9.38
C CYS A 143 -9.56 -1.12 8.05
N MET A 144 -8.23 -1.10 8.11
CA MET A 144 -7.31 -1.14 6.96
C MET A 144 -6.14 -2.05 7.28
N ILE A 145 -5.77 -2.96 6.38
CA ILE A 145 -4.63 -3.87 6.58
C ILE A 145 -3.40 -3.29 5.87
N ARG A 146 -2.26 -3.22 6.55
CA ARG A 146 -0.95 -2.86 5.98
C ARG A 146 -0.18 -4.14 5.63
N PRO A 147 -0.07 -4.52 4.34
CA PRO A 147 0.59 -5.76 3.95
C PRO A 147 2.12 -5.58 3.88
N TYR A 148 2.82 -5.98 4.93
CA TYR A 148 4.28 -5.96 4.97
C TYR A 148 4.85 -7.26 4.41
N LEU A 149 5.71 -7.18 3.40
CA LEU A 149 6.31 -8.33 2.70
C LEU A 149 7.63 -8.79 3.33
N GLN A 150 7.93 -8.33 4.52
CA GLN A 150 9.02 -8.86 5.35
C GLN A 150 8.44 -9.71 6.48
N GLU A 151 9.21 -10.70 6.92
CA GLU A 151 8.83 -11.50 8.07
C GLU A 151 8.96 -10.68 9.34
N ARG A 152 8.04 -10.90 10.29
CA ARG A 152 8.15 -10.31 11.63
C ARG A 152 9.33 -10.88 12.43
N TRP A 153 9.84 -12.05 12.05
CA TRP A 153 10.85 -12.80 12.80
C TRP A 153 12.27 -12.49 12.33
N ALA A 154 13.07 -11.83 13.17
CA ALA A 154 14.52 -11.85 13.00
C ALA A 154 15.09 -13.14 13.61
N TYR A 155 15.82 -13.92 12.82
CA TYR A 155 16.61 -15.03 13.33
C TYR A 155 17.80 -14.45 14.14
N HIS A 156 17.78 -14.62 15.46
CA HIS A 156 18.96 -14.43 16.30
C HIS A 156 19.46 -15.80 16.73
N GLU A 157 20.59 -16.26 16.18
CA GLU A 157 21.23 -17.49 16.64
C GLU A 157 21.51 -17.39 18.15
N GLY A 158 21.15 -18.44 18.90
CA GLY A 158 21.31 -18.53 20.35
C GLY A 158 20.11 -18.11 21.20
N ARG A 159 19.03 -17.54 20.64
CA ARG A 159 17.81 -17.19 21.40
C ARG A 159 16.48 -17.74 20.85
N GLY A 160 16.53 -18.57 19.80
CA GLY A 160 15.34 -19.12 19.13
C GLY A 160 14.50 -18.05 18.42
N ARG A 161 13.44 -18.46 17.70
CA ARG A 161 12.41 -17.55 17.17
C ARG A 161 11.75 -16.84 18.34
N LYS A 162 12.24 -15.65 18.72
CA LYS A 162 11.47 -14.77 19.59
C LYS A 162 10.58 -13.94 18.67
N ARG A 163 9.29 -14.29 18.63
CA ARG A 163 8.25 -13.36 18.15
C ARG A 163 8.59 -12.04 18.83
N LEU A 164 8.94 -10.98 18.08
CA LEU A 164 8.89 -9.63 18.66
C LEU A 164 7.56 -9.61 19.37
N ASN A 165 7.62 -9.46 20.70
CA ASN A 165 6.54 -9.78 21.62
C ASN A 165 5.22 -9.37 20.97
N ASN A 166 4.14 -10.15 21.13
CA ASN A 166 2.80 -9.69 20.77
C ASN A 166 2.62 -8.26 21.33
N GLU A 167 2.98 -7.24 20.56
CA GLU A 167 2.28 -5.99 20.48
C GLU A 167 0.91 -6.50 20.07
N GLN A 168 0.11 -6.72 21.11
CA GLN A 168 -1.25 -7.18 20.99
C GLN A 168 -1.82 -6.23 19.96
N LYS A 169 -2.31 -6.74 18.83
CA LYS A 169 -2.97 -5.88 17.86
C LYS A 169 -4.07 -5.18 18.66
N GLU A 170 -3.96 -3.87 18.85
CA GLU A 170 -4.87 -3.12 19.74
C GLU A 170 -6.04 -2.55 18.95
N SER A 171 -5.82 -2.31 17.65
CA SER A 171 -6.81 -1.78 16.72
C SER A 171 -6.75 -2.47 15.37
N LEU A 172 -7.88 -2.48 14.67
CA LEU A 172 -8.01 -2.81 13.26
C LEU A 172 -7.69 -1.61 12.34
N ARG A 173 -7.58 -0.39 12.88
CA ARG A 173 -7.05 0.76 12.14
C ARG A 173 -5.57 0.54 11.87
N ASN A 174 -5.15 0.69 10.61
CA ASN A 174 -3.76 0.50 10.20
C ASN A 174 -3.15 -0.85 10.65
N PHE A 175 -3.96 -1.91 10.61
CA PHE A 175 -3.61 -3.24 11.06
C PHE A 175 -2.35 -3.79 10.36
N PRO A 176 -1.21 -3.95 11.04
CA PRO A 176 -0.01 -4.48 10.42
C PRO A 176 -0.14 -5.98 10.18
N ALA A 177 0.08 -6.40 8.93
CA ALA A 177 0.10 -7.81 8.53
C ALA A 177 1.43 -8.12 7.84
N TYR A 178 2.33 -8.75 8.59
CA TYR A 178 3.62 -9.23 8.08
C TYR A 178 3.46 -10.45 7.18
N LEU A 179 4.53 -10.86 6.49
CA LEU A 179 4.48 -11.93 5.50
C LEU A 179 3.90 -13.24 6.05
N ASP A 180 4.25 -13.59 7.29
CA ASP A 180 3.72 -14.74 8.03
C ASP A 180 2.25 -14.56 8.44
N ASP A 181 1.82 -13.34 8.80
CA ASP A 181 0.41 -13.02 9.04
C ASP A 181 -0.40 -13.16 7.74
N LEU A 182 0.09 -12.63 6.62
CA LEU A 182 -0.56 -12.73 5.30
C LEU A 182 -0.76 -14.18 4.90
N GLN A 183 0.28 -15.01 5.04
CA GLN A 183 0.20 -16.44 4.81
C GLN A 183 -0.80 -17.11 5.76
N ALA A 184 -0.77 -16.79 7.05
CA ALA A 184 -1.68 -17.36 8.05
C ALA A 184 -3.15 -16.94 7.85
N MET A 185 -3.40 -15.84 7.16
CA MET A 185 -4.73 -15.40 6.72
C MET A 185 -5.17 -16.03 5.39
N GLY A 186 -4.30 -16.82 4.75
CA GLY A 186 -4.56 -17.40 3.43
C GLY A 186 -4.51 -16.37 2.29
N ILE A 187 -3.96 -15.18 2.51
CA ILE A 187 -3.79 -14.17 1.48
C ILE A 187 -2.61 -14.59 0.59
N ASP A 188 -2.78 -14.55 -0.73
CA ASP A 188 -1.70 -14.86 -1.66
C ASP A 188 -0.61 -13.77 -1.62
N CYS A 189 0.49 -14.06 -0.92
CA CYS A 189 1.64 -13.18 -0.79
C CYS A 189 2.28 -12.82 -2.13
N HIS A 190 2.20 -13.70 -3.14
CA HIS A 190 2.70 -13.39 -4.48
C HIS A 190 1.77 -12.41 -5.21
N ALA A 191 0.45 -12.55 -5.07
CA ALA A 191 -0.48 -11.57 -5.64
C ALA A 191 -0.35 -10.20 -4.96
N VAL A 192 -0.12 -10.17 -3.65
CA VAL A 192 0.22 -8.94 -2.91
C VAL A 192 1.50 -8.32 -3.47
N SER A 193 2.57 -9.11 -3.64
CA SER A 193 3.84 -8.62 -4.14
C SER A 193 3.78 -8.12 -5.57
N ARG A 194 3.00 -8.78 -6.44
CA ARG A 194 2.74 -8.29 -7.80
C ARG A 194 2.03 -6.95 -7.80
N GLN A 195 1.00 -6.77 -6.97
CA GLN A 195 0.29 -5.49 -6.86
C GLN A 195 1.21 -4.36 -6.36
N ILE A 196 1.98 -4.58 -5.29
CA ILE A 196 2.93 -3.58 -4.77
C ILE A 196 3.98 -3.25 -5.85
N ALA A 197 4.50 -4.25 -6.57
CA ALA A 197 5.44 -4.04 -7.67
C ALA A 197 4.85 -3.21 -8.82
N LEU A 198 3.58 -3.46 -9.19
CA LEU A 198 2.87 -2.68 -10.20
C LEU A 198 2.67 -1.23 -9.75
N GLY A 199 2.28 -1.00 -8.50
CA GLY A 199 2.13 0.35 -7.93
C GLY A 199 3.45 1.12 -7.95
N LEU A 200 4.54 0.48 -7.49
CA LEU A 200 5.88 1.07 -7.53
C LEU A 200 6.34 1.39 -8.96
N ALA A 201 6.10 0.49 -9.92
CA ALA A 201 6.45 0.72 -11.32
C ALA A 201 5.67 1.88 -11.94
N VAL A 202 4.36 1.99 -11.67
CA VAL A 202 3.55 3.14 -12.11
C VAL A 202 4.05 4.44 -11.46
N GLY A 203 4.33 4.40 -10.16
CA GLY A 203 4.88 5.54 -9.42
C GLY A 203 6.21 6.04 -10.00
N HIS A 204 7.15 5.13 -10.25
CA HIS A 204 8.45 5.47 -10.82
C HIS A 204 8.36 5.93 -12.27
N TRP A 205 7.69 5.17 -13.15
CA TRP A 205 7.88 5.29 -14.60
C TRP A 205 6.80 6.09 -15.32
N GLU A 206 5.58 6.16 -14.76
CA GLU A 206 4.47 6.93 -15.30
C GLU A 206 4.25 8.22 -14.50
N ALA A 207 4.16 8.14 -13.17
CA ALA A 207 3.97 9.31 -12.31
C ALA A 207 5.27 10.09 -12.07
N GLN A 208 6.43 9.48 -12.35
CA GLN A 208 7.75 10.09 -12.20
C GLN A 208 8.06 10.58 -10.78
N HIS A 209 7.72 9.77 -9.79
CA HIS A 209 8.03 10.02 -8.38
C HIS A 209 9.06 9.01 -7.85
N ASP A 210 9.80 9.36 -6.79
CA ASP A 210 10.75 8.46 -6.13
C ASP A 210 10.10 7.48 -5.13
N MET A 211 8.79 7.63 -4.90
CA MET A 211 7.98 6.77 -4.03
C MET A 211 8.55 6.65 -2.61
N THR A 212 9.13 7.73 -2.11
CA THR A 212 9.59 7.83 -0.73
C THR A 212 8.40 7.89 0.22
N ASP A 213 8.38 7.00 1.21
CA ASP A 213 7.39 6.94 2.30
C ASP A 213 5.94 6.77 1.86
N VAL A 214 5.71 6.09 0.73
CA VAL A 214 4.38 5.74 0.27
C VAL A 214 3.87 4.48 0.97
N GLU A 215 2.57 4.44 1.19
CA GLU A 215 1.95 3.36 1.94
C GLU A 215 1.02 2.53 1.05
N PHE A 216 0.96 1.23 1.36
CA PHE A 216 0.00 0.31 0.75
C PHE A 216 -0.99 -0.17 1.81
N VAL A 217 -2.27 -0.25 1.44
CA VAL A 217 -3.29 -0.83 2.32
C VAL A 217 -4.22 -1.76 1.55
N ILE A 218 -4.57 -2.89 2.14
CA ILE A 218 -5.70 -3.72 1.70
C ILE A 218 -6.92 -3.21 2.46
N ALA A 219 -7.90 -2.71 1.72
CA ALA A 219 -9.14 -2.18 2.28
C ALA A 219 -10.33 -2.59 1.41
N GLY A 220 -11.53 -2.17 1.80
CA GLY A 220 -12.74 -2.46 1.05
C GLY A 220 -12.66 -1.93 -0.38
N ARG A 221 -13.36 -2.62 -1.28
CA ARG A 221 -13.65 -2.08 -2.62
C ARG A 221 -15.06 -1.47 -2.60
N TYR A 222 -15.25 -0.37 -3.31
CA TYR A 222 -16.60 0.05 -3.63
C TYR A 222 -17.29 -1.08 -4.41
N PRO A 223 -18.59 -1.34 -4.17
CA PRO A 223 -19.35 -2.25 -5.03
C PRO A 223 -19.15 -1.77 -6.46
N SER A 224 -18.63 -2.63 -7.34
CA SER A 224 -18.64 -2.32 -8.77
C SER A 224 -20.10 -2.05 -9.12
N PRO A 225 -20.44 -0.90 -9.73
CA PRO A 225 -21.81 -0.64 -10.13
C PRO A 225 -22.18 -1.67 -11.21
N ALA A 226 -22.71 -2.81 -10.78
CA ALA A 226 -23.47 -3.69 -11.62
C ALA A 226 -24.75 -2.93 -11.96
N THR A 227 -24.72 -2.16 -13.06
CA THR A 227 -25.91 -1.75 -13.79
C THR A 227 -27.09 -1.38 -12.89
N THR A 228 -26.99 -0.31 -12.10
CA THR A 228 -28.19 0.32 -11.53
C THR A 228 -27.95 1.80 -11.29
N PRO A 229 -28.86 2.68 -11.77
CA PRO A 229 -28.81 4.11 -11.48
C PRO A 229 -28.86 4.32 -9.97
N ARG A 230 -28.04 5.25 -9.44
CA ARG A 230 -28.14 5.74 -8.07
C ARG A 230 -29.61 6.08 -7.76
N ALA A 231 -30.25 5.25 -6.93
CA ALA A 231 -31.56 5.52 -6.36
C ALA A 231 -31.65 4.91 -4.95
N HIS A 232 -31.75 5.83 -4.00
CA HIS A 232 -32.33 5.77 -2.65
C HIS A 232 -32.80 4.43 -2.05
N THR A 233 -32.37 4.24 -0.79
CA THR A 233 -33.04 3.60 0.38
C THR A 233 -33.41 2.12 0.31
N VAL A 234 -32.74 1.28 1.13
CA VAL A 234 -33.33 0.11 1.81
C VAL A 234 -32.72 -0.01 3.23
N PRO A 235 -33.49 -0.38 4.28
CA PRO A 235 -33.09 -0.26 5.68
C PRO A 235 -32.20 -1.40 6.21
N LEU A 236 -31.67 -1.19 7.40
CA LEU A 236 -30.52 -1.84 8.05
C LEU A 236 -30.88 -3.12 8.86
N ASP A 237 -31.91 -3.85 8.46
CA ASP A 237 -32.56 -4.90 9.27
C ASP A 237 -32.69 -6.27 8.57
N ALA A 238 -32.00 -6.51 7.45
CA ALA A 238 -32.08 -7.78 6.73
C ALA A 238 -30.93 -8.78 6.96
N TYR A 239 -30.01 -8.54 7.91
CA TYR A 239 -28.79 -9.36 8.05
C TYR A 239 -28.71 -10.30 9.26
N ASP A 240 -29.75 -10.39 10.07
CA ASP A 240 -29.67 -11.11 11.34
C ASP A 240 -30.62 -12.29 11.40
N GLN A 241 -30.29 -13.40 10.71
CA GLN A 241 -30.70 -14.76 11.06
C GLN A 241 -29.88 -15.78 10.27
N ARG A 242 -28.67 -16.15 10.74
CA ARG A 242 -28.08 -17.48 10.53
C ARG A 242 -27.15 -17.83 11.70
N GLU A 243 -27.70 -18.56 12.66
CA GLU A 243 -26.93 -19.35 13.61
C GLU A 243 -26.11 -20.42 12.85
N ASP A 244 -24.91 -20.73 13.36
CA ASP A 244 -23.91 -21.73 12.91
C ASP A 244 -22.67 -21.23 12.14
N LEU A 245 -21.93 -20.26 12.73
CA LEU A 245 -20.61 -19.80 12.24
C LEU A 245 -19.47 -20.12 13.23
N GLY A 246 -19.42 -21.38 13.67
CA GLY A 246 -18.36 -21.94 14.50
C GLY A 246 -17.55 -23.02 13.79
N ASN A 247 -16.91 -22.68 12.65
CA ASN A 247 -15.82 -23.41 11.94
C ASN A 247 -15.98 -23.34 10.41
N ARG A 248 -15.82 -22.16 9.82
CA ARG A 248 -15.52 -22.05 8.38
C ARG A 248 -14.23 -21.27 8.19
N THR A 249 -13.21 -21.99 7.76
CA THR A 249 -12.00 -21.45 7.12
C THR A 249 -12.43 -20.41 6.07
N ILE A 250 -11.91 -19.19 6.17
CA ILE A 250 -12.28 -18.05 5.30
C ILE A 250 -11.80 -18.22 3.86
N MET A 251 -11.01 -19.26 3.61
CA MET A 251 -10.74 -19.79 2.28
C MET A 251 -11.34 -21.19 2.23
N THR A 252 -12.09 -21.49 1.16
CA THR A 252 -12.61 -22.81 0.84
C THR A 252 -11.50 -23.87 0.96
N GLU A 253 -11.48 -24.60 2.07
CA GLU A 253 -11.04 -25.99 2.06
C GLU A 253 -12.16 -26.78 1.36
N GLY A 254 -12.04 -26.82 0.04
CA GLY A 254 -13.02 -27.43 -0.84
C GLY A 254 -12.39 -27.57 -2.20
N THR A 255 -11.67 -28.68 -2.36
CA THR A 255 -11.49 -29.44 -3.60
C THR A 255 -12.06 -28.77 -4.86
N ASP A 256 -11.31 -27.84 -5.45
CA ASP A 256 -11.45 -27.55 -6.87
C ASP A 256 -10.12 -27.09 -7.44
N LYS A 257 -9.62 -27.89 -8.38
CA LYS A 257 -8.43 -27.60 -9.18
C LYS A 257 -8.75 -26.43 -10.12
N GLY A 258 -8.78 -25.20 -9.61
CA GLY A 258 -9.14 -24.05 -10.46
C GLY A 258 -9.26 -22.69 -9.76
N LYS A 259 -8.15 -22.15 -9.25
CA LYS A 259 -7.86 -20.72 -8.98
C LYS A 259 -8.99 -19.83 -8.39
N LYS A 260 -8.67 -19.22 -7.24
CA LYS A 260 -8.55 -17.74 -7.11
C LYS A 260 -7.56 -17.41 -5.99
N TYR A 261 -6.28 -17.45 -6.32
CA TYR A 261 -5.22 -16.87 -5.50
C TYR A 261 -5.28 -15.34 -5.67
N GLY A 262 -5.39 -14.59 -4.58
CA GLY A 262 -5.53 -13.14 -4.63
C GLY A 262 -5.87 -12.53 -3.28
N LEU A 263 -6.31 -11.27 -3.30
CA LEU A 263 -6.82 -10.59 -2.11
C LEU A 263 -8.20 -11.14 -1.71
N PRO A 264 -8.59 -11.01 -0.43
CA PRO A 264 -9.92 -11.40 0.04
C PRO A 264 -11.04 -10.76 -0.80
N ALA A 265 -12.17 -11.48 -0.94
CA ALA A 265 -13.33 -10.95 -1.66
C ALA A 265 -13.79 -9.61 -1.07
N ASN A 266 -14.27 -8.72 -1.94
CA ASN A 266 -14.69 -7.36 -1.55
C ASN A 266 -13.59 -6.47 -0.97
N THR A 267 -12.32 -6.82 -1.19
CA THR A 267 -11.17 -5.96 -0.91
C THR A 267 -10.39 -5.62 -2.18
N GLN A 268 -9.52 -4.61 -2.09
CA GLN A 268 -8.53 -4.27 -3.10
C GLN A 268 -7.31 -3.62 -2.45
N MET A 269 -6.19 -3.61 -3.16
CA MET A 269 -4.99 -2.86 -2.75
C MET A 269 -5.19 -1.37 -3.08
N TRP A 270 -4.85 -0.52 -2.13
CA TRP A 270 -4.81 0.91 -2.26
C TRP A 270 -3.40 1.43 -2.06
N PHE A 271 -3.12 2.57 -2.69
CA PHE A 271 -1.82 3.22 -2.69
C PHE A 271 -1.98 4.67 -2.22
N VAL A 272 -1.35 5.01 -1.09
CA VAL A 272 -1.65 6.22 -0.31
C VAL A 272 -0.37 6.87 0.24
N ASP A 273 -0.55 8.04 0.88
CA ASP A 273 0.47 8.84 1.56
C ASP A 273 1.64 9.29 0.66
N PHE A 274 1.44 10.40 -0.06
CA PHE A 274 2.42 10.93 -1.02
C PHE A 274 3.14 12.19 -0.50
N ASP A 275 3.13 12.43 0.81
CA ASP A 275 3.58 13.67 1.44
C ASP A 275 5.11 13.85 1.40
N LYS A 276 5.88 12.76 1.32
CA LYS A 276 7.36 12.77 1.17
C LYS A 276 7.87 12.36 -0.20
N CYS A 277 6.98 12.01 -1.12
CA CYS A 277 7.35 11.73 -2.51
C CYS A 277 8.01 12.95 -3.16
N ASN A 278 9.00 12.71 -4.02
CA ASN A 278 9.58 13.76 -4.85
C ASN A 278 9.55 13.38 -6.32
N ARG A 279 9.41 14.38 -7.19
CA ARG A 279 9.58 14.19 -8.63
C ARG A 279 11.01 13.74 -8.97
N VAL A 280 11.09 12.94 -10.03
CA VAL A 280 12.31 12.41 -10.64
C VAL A 280 12.17 12.50 -12.15
N ARG A 281 13.26 12.72 -12.87
CA ARG A 281 13.20 12.87 -14.33
C ARG A 281 13.52 11.54 -15.00
N VAL A 282 12.62 10.58 -14.83
CA VAL A 282 12.85 9.19 -15.27
C VAL A 282 12.92 8.99 -16.79
N TRP A 283 12.55 10.00 -17.57
CA TRP A 283 12.63 9.99 -19.04
C TRP A 283 13.83 10.78 -19.60
N ASP A 284 14.63 11.44 -18.74
CA ASP A 284 15.85 12.14 -19.14
C ASP A 284 17.02 11.14 -19.32
N ASP A 285 17.99 11.47 -20.17
CA ASP A 285 19.20 10.67 -20.44
C ASP A 285 20.24 10.74 -19.32
N THR A 286 20.11 11.70 -18.41
CA THR A 286 21.00 11.89 -17.25
C THR A 286 20.70 10.95 -16.06
N LEU A 287 19.83 9.95 -16.26
CA LEU A 287 19.21 9.11 -15.21
C LEU A 287 20.16 8.37 -14.27
N THR A 288 21.45 8.18 -14.59
CA THR A 288 22.33 7.36 -13.74
C THR A 288 22.37 7.84 -12.28
N LYS A 289 22.18 9.16 -12.04
CA LYS A 289 22.04 9.73 -10.69
C LYS A 289 20.69 9.43 -10.02
N ASP A 290 19.62 9.35 -10.80
CA ASP A 290 18.25 9.15 -10.33
C ASP A 290 17.93 7.68 -9.99
N ILE A 291 18.63 6.70 -10.59
CA ILE A 291 18.47 5.27 -10.24
C ILE A 291 18.71 5.02 -8.75
N ARG A 292 19.76 5.63 -8.18
CA ARG A 292 20.06 5.51 -6.75
C ARG A 292 19.01 6.21 -5.90
N LYS A 293 18.44 7.34 -6.36
CA LYS A 293 17.35 8.03 -5.65
C LYS A 293 16.10 7.16 -5.59
N LEU A 294 15.70 6.53 -6.71
CA LEU A 294 14.60 5.57 -6.73
C LEU A 294 14.84 4.40 -5.75
N ALA A 295 16.04 3.84 -5.76
CA ALA A 295 16.40 2.75 -4.85
C ALA A 295 16.39 3.16 -3.37
N LEU A 296 16.83 4.39 -3.06
CA LEU A 296 16.77 4.95 -1.70
C LEU A 296 15.33 5.23 -1.26
N GLY A 297 14.47 5.67 -2.18
CA GLY A 297 13.03 5.81 -1.94
C GLY A 297 12.46 4.50 -1.40
N ILE A 298 12.70 3.38 -2.09
CA ILE A 298 12.28 2.04 -1.64
C ILE A 298 12.79 1.72 -0.22
N CYS A 299 14.04 2.07 0.12
CA CYS A 299 14.63 1.79 1.43
C CYS A 299 14.03 2.63 2.58
N ALA A 300 13.46 3.80 2.25
CA ALA A 300 12.94 4.74 3.24
C ALA A 300 11.50 4.45 3.65
N ASN A 301 10.85 3.46 3.03
CA ASN A 301 9.49 3.06 3.33
C ASN A 301 9.46 2.04 4.49
N ASP A 302 8.29 1.95 5.10
CA ASP A 302 7.86 0.79 5.88
C ASP A 302 8.09 -0.54 5.12
N PRO A 303 8.07 -1.70 5.81
CA PRO A 303 8.43 -3.01 5.24
C PRO A 303 7.42 -3.59 4.22
N TYR A 304 6.81 -2.75 3.39
CA TYR A 304 5.99 -3.10 2.23
C TYR A 304 6.76 -3.86 1.15
N TYR A 305 8.04 -3.53 0.97
CA TYR A 305 8.88 -4.17 -0.04
C TYR A 305 9.58 -5.41 0.53
N PRO A 306 9.68 -6.50 -0.24
CA PRO A 306 10.27 -7.74 0.24
C PRO A 306 11.78 -7.59 0.49
N ASN A 307 12.32 -8.39 1.42
CA ASN A 307 13.73 -8.29 1.77
C ASN A 307 14.63 -8.95 0.69
N PRO A 308 15.64 -8.25 0.12
CA PRO A 308 16.60 -8.84 -0.81
C PRO A 308 17.52 -9.92 -0.22
N LEU A 309 17.44 -10.16 1.09
CA LEU A 309 18.05 -11.24 1.87
C LEU A 309 17.02 -11.76 2.89
N PRO A 310 15.97 -12.50 2.49
CA PRO A 310 14.95 -13.00 3.40
C PRO A 310 15.45 -14.22 4.17
N ASP A 311 14.74 -14.57 5.24
CA ASP A 311 15.06 -15.69 6.12
C ASP A 311 14.35 -17.01 5.71
N SER A 312 13.44 -16.96 4.73
CA SER A 312 12.67 -18.12 4.26
C SER A 312 12.54 -18.21 2.75
N GLN A 313 12.17 -19.43 2.30
CA GLN A 313 11.83 -19.71 0.90
C GLN A 313 10.69 -18.82 0.41
N LEU A 314 9.62 -18.67 1.20
CA LEU A 314 8.49 -17.81 0.84
C LEU A 314 8.94 -16.37 0.64
N GLY A 315 9.74 -15.82 1.57
CA GLY A 315 10.30 -14.48 1.44
C GLY A 315 11.17 -14.33 0.19
N TRP A 316 11.91 -15.37 -0.17
CA TRP A 316 12.70 -15.39 -1.40
C TRP A 316 11.82 -15.40 -2.64
N ASP A 317 10.81 -16.27 -2.71
CA ASP A 317 9.95 -16.38 -3.88
C ASP A 317 9.11 -15.10 -4.08
N VAL A 318 8.68 -14.47 -2.98
CA VAL A 318 8.01 -13.16 -2.99
C VAL A 318 8.96 -12.06 -3.48
N PHE A 319 10.21 -12.05 -3.04
CA PHE A 319 11.22 -11.12 -3.55
C PHE A 319 11.45 -11.29 -5.06
N VAL A 320 11.64 -12.52 -5.54
CA VAL A 320 11.79 -12.82 -6.96
C VAL A 320 10.57 -12.35 -7.75
N THR A 321 9.37 -12.76 -7.31
CA THR A 321 8.08 -12.37 -7.93
C THR A 321 7.95 -10.85 -8.04
N PHE A 322 8.25 -10.13 -6.95
CA PHE A 322 8.22 -8.67 -6.91
C PHE A 322 9.17 -8.05 -7.94
N THR A 323 10.44 -8.46 -7.93
CA THR A 323 11.45 -7.88 -8.82
C THR A 323 11.17 -8.13 -10.29
N GLU A 324 10.75 -9.35 -10.65
CA GLU A 324 10.37 -9.69 -12.03
C GLU A 324 9.17 -8.86 -12.49
N THR A 325 8.14 -8.76 -11.63
CA THR A 325 6.93 -7.99 -11.96
C THR A 325 7.24 -6.50 -12.11
N TYR A 326 8.03 -5.93 -11.20
CA TYR A 326 8.44 -4.52 -11.27
C TYR A 326 9.25 -4.25 -12.55
N ILE A 327 10.22 -5.12 -12.88
CA ILE A 327 11.04 -4.97 -14.08
C ILE A 327 10.19 -5.05 -15.34
N GLN A 328 9.33 -6.06 -15.43
CA GLN A 328 8.45 -6.25 -16.58
C GLN A 328 7.48 -5.08 -16.74
N ALA A 329 6.85 -4.63 -15.64
CA ALA A 329 5.91 -3.51 -15.68
C ALA A 329 6.61 -2.20 -16.07
N GLY A 330 7.77 -1.93 -15.47
CA GLY A 330 8.59 -0.77 -15.83
C GLY A 330 9.03 -0.78 -17.29
N ARG A 331 9.43 -1.93 -17.83
CA ARG A 331 9.73 -2.09 -19.26
C ARG A 331 8.51 -1.79 -20.12
N CYS A 332 7.34 -2.33 -19.80
CA CYS A 332 6.12 -2.06 -20.56
C CYS A 332 5.73 -0.57 -20.55
N LEU A 333 5.88 0.11 -19.41
CA LEU A 333 5.58 1.54 -19.27
C LEU A 333 6.57 2.40 -20.05
N LEU A 334 7.87 2.14 -19.90
CA LEU A 334 8.92 2.85 -20.64
C LEU A 334 8.79 2.62 -22.14
N GLN A 335 8.56 1.38 -22.57
CA GLN A 335 8.34 1.07 -23.99
C GLN A 335 7.17 1.88 -24.54
N ARG A 336 6.02 1.89 -23.86
CA ARG A 336 4.86 2.71 -24.25
C ARG A 336 5.16 4.21 -24.32
N ALA A 337 5.94 4.74 -23.36
CA ALA A 337 6.30 6.16 -23.31
C ALA A 337 7.22 6.55 -24.47
N PHE A 338 8.19 5.71 -24.80
CA PHE A 338 9.22 5.97 -25.81
C PHE A 338 8.89 5.44 -27.21
N GLU A 339 7.91 4.54 -27.37
CA GLU A 339 7.40 4.13 -28.69
C GLU A 339 6.90 5.31 -29.54
N LYS A 340 6.45 6.38 -28.87
CA LYS A 340 5.97 7.61 -29.53
C LYS A 340 7.08 8.63 -29.81
N VAL A 341 8.29 8.39 -29.31
CA VAL A 341 9.44 9.27 -29.46
C VAL A 341 10.42 8.55 -30.39
N ALA A 342 10.71 9.13 -31.56
CA ALA A 342 11.66 8.55 -32.50
C ALA A 342 13.04 8.39 -31.83
N THR A 343 13.34 7.18 -31.36
CA THR A 343 14.56 6.79 -30.66
C THR A 343 15.17 5.60 -31.38
N SER A 344 16.51 5.50 -31.40
CA SER A 344 17.17 4.32 -31.98
C SER A 344 16.93 3.08 -31.12
N ASP A 345 16.91 1.90 -31.73
CA ASP A 345 16.72 0.62 -31.02
C ASP A 345 17.74 0.43 -29.87
N GLU A 346 19.00 0.81 -30.10
CA GLU A 346 20.05 0.75 -29.08
C GLU A 346 19.75 1.67 -27.89
N HIS A 347 19.24 2.88 -28.16
CA HIS A 347 18.88 3.83 -27.11
C HIS A 347 17.67 3.35 -26.32
N LEU A 348 16.66 2.83 -27.02
CA LEU A 348 15.47 2.23 -26.39
C LEU A 348 15.87 1.06 -25.49
N GLU A 349 16.72 0.14 -25.95
CA GLU A 349 17.17 -0.97 -25.12
C GLU A 349 17.90 -0.51 -23.85
N ARG A 350 18.73 0.55 -23.93
CA ARG A 350 19.35 1.16 -22.75
C ARG A 350 18.32 1.72 -21.78
N ILE A 351 17.26 2.36 -22.27
CA ILE A 351 16.14 2.84 -21.44
C ILE A 351 15.42 1.67 -20.77
N LEU A 352 15.16 0.58 -21.50
CA LEU A 352 14.45 -0.58 -20.97
C LEU A 352 15.25 -1.37 -19.92
N GLN A 353 16.54 -1.07 -19.70
CA GLN A 353 17.33 -1.59 -18.57
C GLN A 353 17.13 -0.80 -17.27
N ARG A 354 16.56 0.40 -17.29
CA ARG A 354 16.43 1.27 -16.11
C ARG A 354 15.71 0.58 -14.93
N PRO A 355 14.61 -0.20 -15.13
CA PRO A 355 13.98 -0.93 -14.03
C PRO A 355 14.90 -1.97 -13.36
N SER A 356 15.67 -2.74 -14.14
CA SER A 356 16.60 -3.73 -13.56
C SER A 356 17.76 -3.06 -12.82
N MET A 357 18.21 -1.88 -13.29
CA MET A 357 19.21 -1.07 -12.58
C MET A 357 18.71 -0.62 -11.21
N VAL A 358 17.44 -0.21 -11.06
CA VAL A 358 16.86 0.14 -9.74
C VAL A 358 16.88 -1.07 -8.80
N MET A 359 16.44 -2.24 -9.26
CA MET A 359 16.42 -3.46 -8.43
C MET A 359 17.83 -3.90 -8.01
N ARG A 360 18.83 -3.77 -8.90
CA ARG A 360 20.24 -4.04 -8.60
C ARG A 360 20.80 -3.08 -7.56
N GLU A 361 20.55 -1.77 -7.74
CA GLU A 361 21.04 -0.75 -6.81
C GLU A 361 20.37 -0.87 -5.44
N TRP A 362 19.05 -1.10 -5.39
CA TRP A 362 18.31 -1.37 -4.14
C TRP A 362 18.87 -2.59 -3.40
N SER A 363 19.03 -3.71 -4.10
CA SER A 363 19.60 -4.94 -3.52
C SER A 363 20.99 -4.69 -2.97
N LYS A 364 21.84 -3.97 -3.72
CA LYS A 364 23.20 -3.60 -3.30
C LYS A 364 23.19 -2.73 -2.04
N ILE A 365 22.32 -1.72 -1.96
CA ILE A 365 22.18 -0.86 -0.77
C ILE A 365 21.82 -1.70 0.45
N MET A 366 20.77 -2.53 0.35
CA MET A 366 20.29 -3.37 1.44
C MET A 366 21.33 -4.40 1.90
N ILE A 367 21.96 -5.09 0.95
CA ILE A 367 23.00 -6.09 1.23
C ILE A 367 24.21 -5.45 1.92
N ASN A 368 24.68 -4.30 1.42
CA ASN A 368 25.81 -3.59 2.04
C ASN A 368 25.47 -3.07 3.43
N ALA A 369 24.26 -2.54 3.63
CA ALA A 369 23.79 -2.10 4.95
C ALA A 369 23.79 -3.27 5.95
N LYS A 370 23.24 -4.43 5.57
CA LYS A 370 23.26 -5.64 6.42
C LYS A 370 24.67 -6.14 6.67
N LYS A 371 25.53 -6.19 5.66
CA LYS A 371 26.93 -6.61 5.82
C LYS A 371 27.71 -5.72 6.79
N ASN A 372 27.48 -4.41 6.75
CA ASN A 372 28.20 -3.44 7.56
C ASN A 372 27.67 -3.32 8.99
N ASN A 373 26.34 -3.43 9.17
CA ASN A 373 25.70 -3.19 10.47
C ASN A 373 25.36 -4.49 11.23
N GLU A 374 25.21 -5.62 10.52
CA GLU A 374 24.73 -6.90 11.06
C GLU A 374 25.45 -8.09 10.39
N ARG A 375 26.79 -8.10 10.46
CA ARG A 375 27.62 -9.06 9.69
C ARG A 375 27.27 -10.53 9.94
N GLU A 376 27.01 -10.91 11.19
CA GLU A 376 26.62 -12.28 11.55
C GLU A 376 25.30 -12.70 10.89
N VAL A 377 24.30 -11.82 10.91
CA VAL A 377 22.98 -12.04 10.26
C VAL A 377 23.16 -12.17 8.74
N TYR A 378 24.01 -11.33 8.15
CA TYR A 378 24.35 -11.41 6.73
C TYR A 378 24.99 -12.76 6.37
N ASP A 379 26.02 -13.18 7.10
CA ASP A 379 26.73 -14.44 6.83
C ASP A 379 25.80 -15.66 6.99
N ALA A 380 24.93 -15.66 8.00
CA ALA A 380 23.91 -16.69 8.20
C ALA A 380 22.92 -16.78 7.02
N ARG A 381 22.37 -15.64 6.57
CA ARG A 381 21.42 -15.61 5.44
C ARG A 381 22.06 -16.05 4.12
N VAL A 382 23.31 -15.67 3.88
CA VAL A 382 24.07 -16.12 2.70
C VAL A 382 24.31 -17.62 2.74
N LYS A 383 24.63 -18.18 3.91
CA LYS A 383 24.78 -19.62 4.12
C LYS A 383 23.48 -20.36 3.81
N ILE A 384 22.36 -19.93 4.41
CA ILE A 384 21.02 -20.52 4.17
C ILE A 384 20.71 -20.52 2.67
N ARG A 385 20.90 -19.39 1.98
CA ARG A 385 20.69 -19.29 0.53
C ARG A 385 21.46 -20.31 -0.27
N LYS A 386 22.74 -20.50 0.07
CA LYS A 386 23.62 -21.44 -0.63
C LYS A 386 23.19 -22.89 -0.38
N GLU A 387 22.84 -23.21 0.86
CA GLU A 387 22.38 -24.54 1.26
C GLU A 387 21.04 -24.91 0.61
N GLN A 388 20.14 -23.94 0.49
CA GLN A 388 18.81 -24.12 -0.11
C GLN A 388 18.80 -23.95 -1.64
N GLY A 389 19.94 -23.65 -2.28
CA GLY A 389 20.04 -23.51 -3.73
C GLY A 389 19.29 -22.31 -4.31
N TRP A 390 19.14 -21.22 -3.55
CA TRP A 390 18.47 -20.00 -4.03
C TRP A 390 19.38 -19.25 -5.01
N ASN A 391 19.19 -19.51 -6.30
CA ASN A 391 19.98 -18.93 -7.38
C ASN A 391 19.67 -17.45 -7.60
N ARG A 392 20.68 -16.65 -7.95
CA ARG A 392 20.44 -15.25 -8.31
C ARG A 392 19.49 -15.15 -9.51
N PRO A 393 18.49 -14.24 -9.48
CA PRO A 393 17.65 -13.97 -10.64
C PRO A 393 18.49 -13.53 -11.84
N ALA A 394 18.04 -13.86 -13.05
CA ALA A 394 18.76 -13.54 -14.29
C ALA A 394 19.05 -12.04 -14.45
N TRP A 395 18.16 -11.17 -13.96
CA TRP A 395 18.34 -9.71 -14.01
C TRP A 395 19.44 -9.18 -13.07
N ALA A 396 19.83 -9.97 -12.07
CA ALA A 396 20.82 -9.60 -11.05
C ALA A 396 22.27 -9.95 -11.48
N ILE A 397 22.43 -10.58 -12.63
CA ILE A 397 23.70 -10.81 -13.34
C ILE A 397 23.95 -9.60 -14.25
#